data_AF-A0A7Y5N712-F1
#
_entry.id   AF-A0A7Y5N712-F1
#
_cell.length_a   1.000
_cell.length_b   1.000
_cell.length_c   1.000
_cell.angle_alpha   90.00
_cell.angle_beta   90.00
_cell.angle_gamma   90.00
#
_symmetry.space_group_name_H-M   'P 1'
#
loop_
_entity.id
_entity.type
_entity.pdbx_description
1 polymer ?
#
loop_
_entity_poly.entity_id
_entity_poly.type
_entity_poly.pdbx_seq_one_letter_code
_entity_poly.pdbx_strand_id
1 'polypeptide(L)'
;YGLLANPRLRIYQPWLDADFVTELGGRHEMSEWLTARDLPYRASAEKAYSTDANIWGATHEAKTLEFLNESMEVVEPIMGVRFWDPSVAVETEDVTVRWERGRPVAINGKTFPDAVALVDEANRIGGRHGLGMSDQIENRIIEAKSRGIYEAPAMALLHLTYERLINAIHNEDTIANYHAEGRKLGRLLYEGRWLDPQSLMVRESLQRWVASAVTGEVTLRLRRGDDWSVVNTTGPAFSYHPEKLSMERTEDAAFGPVDRIGQLTMRNLDIADSRAKLELYATQGLLGAHAHELVGELAPGGAAAISANPAAADVDEQDDALDRAAMEFGTD
;
A
#
# COMPACT_ATOMS: atom_id res chain seq x y z
N TYR A 1 15.49 7.17 -20.13
CA TYR A 1 14.99 6.53 -21.38
C TYR A 1 15.57 7.04 -22.69
N GLY A 2 16.00 8.30 -22.82
CA GLY A 2 16.42 8.86 -24.11
C GLY A 2 17.42 7.98 -24.90
N LEU A 3 18.52 7.58 -24.27
CA LEU A 3 19.53 6.71 -24.90
C LEU A 3 19.04 5.26 -25.14
N LEU A 4 18.07 4.77 -24.35
CA LEU A 4 17.44 3.46 -24.58
C LEU A 4 16.56 3.48 -25.84
N ALA A 5 15.85 4.58 -26.09
CA ALA A 5 15.01 4.74 -27.27
C ALA A 5 15.81 5.10 -28.53
N ASN A 6 16.86 5.91 -28.38
CA ASN A 6 17.74 6.29 -29.47
C ASN A 6 19.20 6.27 -28.98
N PRO A 7 20.00 5.25 -29.37
CA PRO A 7 21.38 5.12 -28.91
C PRO A 7 22.32 6.21 -29.45
N ARG A 8 21.87 6.98 -30.45
CA ARG A 8 22.60 8.11 -31.03
C ARG A 8 22.12 9.47 -30.50
N LEU A 9 21.16 9.48 -29.57
CA LEU A 9 20.69 10.73 -28.98
C LEU A 9 21.85 11.43 -28.27
N ARG A 10 22.05 12.71 -28.58
CA ARG A 10 22.91 13.60 -27.81
C ARG A 10 22.02 14.52 -27.00
N ILE A 11 22.41 14.80 -25.76
CA ILE A 11 21.63 15.62 -24.84
C ILE A 11 22.43 16.91 -24.59
N TYR A 12 21.90 18.04 -25.05
CA TYR A 12 22.40 19.34 -24.66
C TYR A 12 21.76 19.73 -23.32
N GLN A 13 22.59 20.08 -22.35
CA GLN A 13 22.17 20.51 -21.02
C GLN A 13 22.57 21.99 -20.87
N PRO A 14 21.65 22.95 -21.07
CA PRO A 14 21.99 24.37 -21.08
C PRO A 14 22.69 24.84 -19.80
N TRP A 15 22.35 24.26 -18.65
CA TRP A 15 22.97 24.59 -17.36
C TRP A 15 24.42 24.08 -17.20
N LEU A 16 24.95 23.31 -18.16
CA LEU A 16 26.38 22.98 -18.27
C LEU A 16 27.14 23.92 -19.22
N ASP A 17 26.43 24.78 -19.94
CA ASP A 17 26.99 25.74 -20.88
C ASP A 17 27.27 27.06 -20.15
N ALA A 18 28.53 27.46 -20.10
CA ALA A 18 28.96 28.64 -19.36
C ALA A 18 28.31 29.92 -19.91
N ASP A 19 28.10 30.01 -21.23
CA ASP A 19 27.48 31.17 -21.85
C ASP A 19 26.00 31.28 -21.44
N PHE A 20 25.30 30.15 -21.43
CA PHE A 20 23.91 30.09 -20.95
C PHE A 20 23.81 30.45 -19.47
N VAL A 21 24.66 29.90 -18.60
CA VAL A 21 24.62 30.20 -17.16
C VAL A 21 24.94 31.67 -16.89
N THR A 22 25.85 32.26 -17.67
CA THR A 22 26.21 33.68 -17.53
C THR A 22 25.09 34.60 -17.98
N GLU A 23 24.40 34.29 -19.09
CA GLU A 23 23.32 35.14 -19.63
C GLU A 23 21.94 34.87 -18.99
N LEU A 24 21.67 33.63 -18.57
CA LEU A 24 20.34 33.12 -18.19
C LEU A 24 20.37 32.30 -16.90
N GLY A 25 21.30 32.57 -15.97
CA GLY A 25 21.49 31.78 -14.76
C GLY A 25 20.32 31.82 -13.76
N GLY A 26 19.49 32.88 -13.80
CA GLY A 26 18.38 33.08 -12.87
C GLY A 26 17.08 33.49 -13.58
N ARG A 27 15.97 33.39 -12.83
CA ARG A 27 14.64 33.74 -13.35
C ARG A 27 14.52 35.22 -13.73
N HIS A 28 15.24 36.09 -13.03
CA HIS A 28 15.25 37.52 -13.29
C HIS A 28 15.91 37.81 -14.64
N GLU A 29 17.12 37.29 -14.85
CA GLU A 29 17.88 37.43 -16.08
C GLU A 29 17.11 36.84 -17.28
N MET A 30 16.49 35.67 -17.10
CA MET A 30 15.61 35.08 -18.12
C MET A 30 14.43 35.99 -18.50
N SER A 31 13.80 36.65 -17.51
CA SER A 31 12.68 37.57 -17.74
C SER A 31 13.12 38.82 -18.50
N GLU A 32 14.24 39.42 -18.12
CA GLU A 32 14.82 40.57 -18.83
C GLU A 32 15.21 40.21 -20.26
N TRP A 33 15.83 39.05 -20.46
CA TRP A 33 16.25 38.55 -21.76
C TRP A 33 15.09 38.40 -22.75
N LEU A 34 13.94 37.87 -22.28
CA LEU A 34 12.71 37.73 -23.06
C LEU A 34 12.07 39.10 -23.35
N THR A 35 12.01 39.97 -22.34
CA THR A 35 11.42 41.32 -22.46
C THR A 35 12.21 42.18 -23.45
N ALA A 36 13.55 42.15 -23.37
CA ALA A 36 14.43 42.90 -24.27
C ALA A 36 14.30 42.46 -25.75
N ARG A 37 13.74 41.28 -26.00
CA ARG A 37 13.55 40.71 -27.35
C ARG A 37 12.10 40.69 -27.81
N ASP A 38 11.20 41.36 -27.08
CA ASP A 38 9.76 41.39 -27.35
C ASP A 38 9.14 39.99 -27.50
N LEU A 39 9.67 39.02 -26.74
CA LEU A 39 9.14 37.67 -26.70
C LEU A 39 8.04 37.56 -25.65
N PRO A 40 6.93 36.88 -25.94
CA PRO A 40 5.79 36.80 -25.03
C PRO A 40 6.20 36.08 -23.74
N TYR A 41 6.32 36.85 -22.66
CA TYR A 41 6.57 36.35 -21.32
C TYR A 41 5.60 36.99 -20.35
N ARG A 42 4.87 36.16 -19.62
CA ARG A 42 4.07 36.60 -18.49
C ARG A 42 4.78 36.16 -17.24
N ALA A 43 5.44 37.09 -16.55
CA ALA A 43 5.97 36.84 -15.23
C ALA A 43 4.81 36.31 -14.36
N SER A 44 4.89 35.06 -13.92
CA SER A 44 3.95 34.54 -12.96
C SER A 44 4.13 35.33 -11.66
N ALA A 45 3.03 35.70 -11.00
CA ALA A 45 3.11 36.16 -9.62
C ALA A 45 3.97 35.18 -8.81
N GLU A 46 4.85 35.70 -7.95
CA GLU A 46 5.77 34.87 -7.19
C GLU A 46 4.96 33.91 -6.32
N LYS A 47 5.00 32.62 -6.67
CA LYS A 47 4.34 31.55 -5.90
C LYS A 47 5.23 31.15 -4.72
N ALA A 48 4.63 30.78 -3.60
CA ALA A 48 5.35 30.28 -2.42
C ALA A 48 6.05 28.92 -2.66
N TYR A 49 5.73 28.21 -3.75
CA TYR A 49 6.27 26.90 -4.14
C TYR A 49 6.30 26.73 -5.67
N SER A 50 7.00 25.70 -6.14
CA SER A 50 6.97 25.20 -7.52
C SER A 50 5.93 24.08 -7.66
N THR A 51 5.38 23.87 -8.87
CA THR A 51 4.41 22.80 -9.11
C THR A 51 4.66 22.10 -10.43
N ASP A 52 4.66 20.77 -10.40
CA ASP A 52 4.60 19.89 -11.57
C ASP A 52 3.28 19.09 -11.52
N ALA A 53 2.65 18.85 -12.67
CA ALA A 53 1.36 18.19 -12.70
C ALA A 53 1.08 17.44 -14.00
N ASN A 54 0.33 16.36 -13.88
CA ASN A 54 -0.27 15.61 -14.98
C ASN A 54 -1.62 15.02 -14.51
N ILE A 55 -2.28 14.20 -15.35
CA ILE A 55 -3.60 13.64 -15.02
C ILE A 55 -3.60 12.77 -13.75
N TRP A 56 -2.48 12.16 -13.38
CA TRP A 56 -2.43 11.28 -12.22
C TRP A 56 -2.26 12.02 -10.91
N GLY A 57 -1.64 13.20 -10.94
CA GLY A 57 -1.32 13.93 -9.73
C GLY A 57 -0.59 15.24 -9.97
N ALA A 58 -0.47 16.02 -8.90
CA ALA A 58 0.32 17.23 -8.82
C ALA A 58 1.31 17.14 -7.65
N THR A 59 2.47 17.76 -7.80
CA THR A 59 3.50 17.86 -6.75
C THR A 59 3.85 19.32 -6.52
N HIS A 60 3.93 19.72 -5.25
CA HIS A 60 4.31 21.06 -4.82
C HIS A 60 5.56 20.97 -3.96
N GLU A 61 6.62 21.67 -4.35
CA GLU A 61 7.93 21.59 -3.68
C GLU A 61 8.71 22.91 -3.81
N ALA A 62 9.90 22.94 -3.20
CA ALA A 62 10.83 24.06 -3.17
C ALA A 62 10.29 25.31 -2.45
N LYS A 63 11.17 26.33 -2.32
CA LYS A 63 10.84 27.62 -1.70
C LYS A 63 10.36 27.46 -0.25
N THR A 64 9.19 27.98 0.13
CA THR A 64 8.78 27.94 1.55
C THR A 64 8.52 26.50 2.04
N LEU A 65 8.14 25.58 1.15
CA LEU A 65 7.93 24.18 1.50
C LEU A 65 9.22 23.41 1.83
N GLU A 66 10.41 23.98 1.57
CA GLU A 66 11.68 23.42 2.02
C GLU A 66 11.78 23.40 3.56
N PHE A 67 11.09 24.33 4.22
CA PHE A 67 11.08 24.43 5.68
C PHE A 67 10.01 23.50 6.27
N LEU A 68 10.42 22.52 7.07
CA LEU A 68 9.52 21.50 7.65
C LEU A 68 8.44 22.08 8.59
N ASN A 69 8.63 23.30 9.09
CA ASN A 69 7.65 24.01 9.91
C ASN A 69 6.61 24.78 9.09
N GLU A 70 6.74 24.82 7.76
CA GLU A 70 5.70 25.33 6.86
C GLU A 70 4.63 24.25 6.68
N SER A 71 3.37 24.58 6.96
CA SER A 71 2.25 23.64 6.83
C SER A 71 1.91 23.34 5.37
N MET A 72 1.40 22.15 5.05
CA MET A 72 0.85 21.86 3.73
C MET A 72 -0.32 22.80 3.36
N GLU A 73 -0.95 23.43 4.35
CA GLU A 73 -2.10 24.32 4.18
C GLU A 73 -1.79 25.61 3.40
N VAL A 74 -0.51 25.95 3.18
CA VAL A 74 -0.13 27.05 2.28
C VAL A 74 -0.33 26.71 0.80
N VAL A 75 -0.50 25.42 0.48
CA VAL A 75 -0.75 24.95 -0.88
C VAL A 75 -2.18 25.31 -1.28
N GLU A 76 -2.34 25.82 -2.50
CA GLU A 76 -3.63 25.94 -3.17
C GLU A 76 -3.73 24.73 -4.12
N PRO A 77 -4.52 23.70 -3.76
CA PRO A 77 -4.62 22.47 -4.54
C PRO A 77 -5.18 22.76 -5.93
N ILE A 78 -4.66 22.07 -6.94
CA ILE A 78 -5.08 22.22 -8.35
C ILE A 78 -5.90 21.04 -8.86
N MET A 79 -5.99 19.95 -8.10
CA MET A 79 -6.77 18.75 -8.43
C MET A 79 -7.92 18.48 -7.44
N GLY A 80 -8.00 19.24 -6.35
CA GLY A 80 -9.07 19.11 -5.36
C GLY A 80 -9.37 20.37 -4.58
N VAL A 81 -10.18 20.22 -3.53
CA VAL A 81 -10.51 21.30 -2.59
C VAL A 81 -9.55 21.30 -1.39
N ARG A 82 -9.41 22.46 -0.74
CA ARG A 82 -8.72 22.60 0.55
C ARG A 82 -9.53 21.95 1.67
N PHE A 83 -9.46 20.63 1.79
CA PHE A 83 -10.31 19.86 2.72
C PHE A 83 -10.12 20.24 4.20
N TRP A 84 -8.96 20.80 4.55
CA TRP A 84 -8.62 21.32 5.88
C TRP A 84 -9.31 22.65 6.20
N ASP A 85 -9.72 23.43 5.19
CA ASP A 85 -10.39 24.70 5.38
C ASP A 85 -11.84 24.46 5.84
N PRO A 86 -12.22 24.85 7.08
CA PRO A 86 -13.56 24.60 7.60
C PRO A 86 -14.66 25.37 6.85
N SER A 87 -14.30 26.40 6.08
CA SER A 87 -15.25 27.15 5.26
C SER A 87 -15.60 26.45 3.94
N VAL A 88 -14.78 25.50 3.50
CA VAL A 88 -15.03 24.70 2.30
C VAL A 88 -16.07 23.63 2.65
N ALA A 89 -17.25 23.68 2.03
CA ALA A 89 -18.25 22.63 2.17
C ALA A 89 -17.79 21.34 1.45
N VAL A 90 -17.79 20.22 2.18
CA VAL A 90 -17.47 18.90 1.65
C VAL A 90 -18.56 17.94 2.10
N GLU A 91 -19.45 17.60 1.16
CA GLU A 91 -20.55 16.69 1.42
C GLU A 91 -20.07 15.23 1.45
N THR A 92 -20.73 14.38 2.23
CA THR A 92 -20.44 12.95 2.23
C THR A 92 -20.94 12.31 0.94
N GLU A 93 -20.12 11.49 0.29
CA GLU A 93 -20.45 10.84 -0.99
C GLU A 93 -20.13 9.34 -0.93
N ASP A 94 -21.08 8.49 -1.32
CA ASP A 94 -20.83 7.07 -1.57
C ASP A 94 -20.45 6.88 -3.04
N VAL A 95 -19.27 6.31 -3.29
CA VAL A 95 -18.73 6.02 -4.62
C VAL A 95 -18.47 4.53 -4.79
N THR A 96 -18.99 3.94 -5.86
CA THR A 96 -18.74 2.55 -6.24
C THR A 96 -17.80 2.49 -7.42
N VAL A 97 -16.69 1.77 -7.31
CA VAL A 97 -15.77 1.51 -8.44
C VAL A 97 -15.83 0.02 -8.82
N ARG A 98 -16.09 -0.25 -10.09
CA ARG A 98 -16.08 -1.61 -10.66
C ARG A 98 -14.78 -1.90 -11.39
N TRP A 99 -14.24 -3.08 -11.12
CA TRP A 99 -13.02 -3.62 -11.68
C TRP A 99 -13.30 -4.90 -12.48
N GLU A 100 -12.61 -5.06 -13.60
CA GLU A 100 -12.58 -6.28 -14.40
C GLU A 100 -11.13 -6.62 -14.75
N ARG A 101 -10.67 -7.79 -14.28
CA ARG A 101 -9.31 -8.31 -14.51
C ARG A 101 -8.23 -7.24 -14.23
N GLY A 102 -8.40 -6.50 -13.15
CA GLY A 102 -7.47 -5.49 -12.68
C GLY A 102 -7.52 -4.15 -13.43
N ARG A 103 -8.54 -3.94 -14.27
CA ARG A 103 -8.83 -2.66 -14.89
C ARG A 103 -10.10 -2.05 -14.29
N PRO A 104 -10.10 -0.77 -13.89
CA PRO A 104 -11.34 -0.11 -13.54
C PRO A 104 -12.14 0.12 -14.82
N VAL A 105 -13.43 -0.16 -14.79
CA VAL A 105 -14.32 -0.13 -15.98
C VAL A 105 -15.59 0.70 -15.77
N ALA A 106 -15.97 0.97 -14.53
CA ALA A 106 -17.09 1.85 -14.22
C ALA A 106 -16.96 2.50 -12.85
N ILE A 107 -17.62 3.65 -12.70
CA ILE A 107 -17.78 4.37 -11.44
C ILE A 107 -19.27 4.73 -11.30
N ASN A 108 -19.88 4.45 -10.15
CA ASN A 108 -21.30 4.68 -9.87
C ASN A 108 -22.23 4.08 -10.95
N GLY A 109 -21.92 2.85 -11.40
CA GLY A 109 -22.65 2.14 -12.45
C GLY A 109 -22.44 2.67 -13.88
N LYS A 110 -21.72 3.79 -14.06
CA LYS A 110 -21.45 4.41 -15.37
C LYS A 110 -20.15 3.87 -15.96
N THR A 111 -20.20 3.39 -17.20
CA THR A 111 -19.02 3.06 -18.01
C THR A 111 -18.48 4.28 -18.74
N PHE A 112 -17.19 4.23 -19.11
CA PHE A 112 -16.50 5.34 -19.76
C PHE A 112 -16.02 4.95 -21.17
N PRO A 113 -15.93 5.92 -22.09
CA PRO A 113 -15.49 5.65 -23.47
C PRO A 113 -14.05 5.14 -23.55
N ASP A 114 -13.20 5.56 -22.62
CA ASP A 114 -11.82 5.12 -22.49
C ASP A 114 -11.32 5.26 -21.04
N ALA A 115 -10.09 4.79 -20.79
CA ALA A 115 -9.47 4.83 -19.49
C ALA A 115 -9.15 6.27 -19.01
N VAL A 116 -8.93 7.23 -19.92
CA VAL A 116 -8.61 8.61 -19.57
C VAL A 116 -9.85 9.29 -18.99
N ALA A 117 -11.00 9.14 -19.65
CA ALA A 117 -12.28 9.65 -19.16
C ALA A 117 -12.68 9.07 -17.79
N LEU A 118 -12.31 7.80 -17.52
CA LEU A 118 -12.51 7.20 -16.20
C LEU A 118 -11.62 7.86 -15.13
N VAL A 119 -10.34 8.09 -15.45
CA VAL A 119 -9.40 8.75 -14.53
C VAL A 119 -9.83 10.20 -14.28
N ASP A 120 -10.30 10.92 -15.30
CA ASP A 120 -10.85 12.26 -15.13
C ASP A 120 -12.04 12.27 -14.17
N GLU A 121 -12.97 11.32 -14.30
CA GLU A 121 -14.08 11.23 -13.36
C GLU A 121 -13.62 10.85 -11.94
N ALA A 122 -12.68 9.91 -11.82
CA ALA A 122 -12.09 9.56 -10.52
C ALA A 122 -11.38 10.77 -9.87
N ASN A 123 -10.70 11.60 -10.65
CA ASN A 123 -10.10 12.86 -10.19
C ASN A 123 -11.18 13.84 -9.72
N ARG A 124 -12.28 14.00 -10.48
CA ARG A 124 -13.39 14.87 -10.07
C ARG A 124 -14.03 14.41 -8.77
N ILE A 125 -14.19 13.10 -8.58
CA ILE A 125 -14.74 12.53 -7.35
C ILE A 125 -13.77 12.77 -6.20
N GLY A 126 -12.55 12.23 -6.25
CA GLY A 126 -11.58 12.39 -5.16
C GLY A 126 -11.24 13.86 -4.86
N GLY A 127 -11.21 14.70 -5.89
CA GLY A 127 -10.95 16.14 -5.77
C GLY A 127 -12.00 16.90 -4.97
N ARG A 128 -13.30 16.52 -5.04
CA ARG A 128 -14.35 17.12 -4.18
C ARG A 128 -14.09 16.92 -2.69
N HIS A 129 -13.34 15.87 -2.33
CA HIS A 129 -13.04 15.51 -0.96
C HIS A 129 -11.62 15.90 -0.53
N GLY A 130 -10.74 16.27 -1.47
CA GLY A 130 -9.31 16.41 -1.20
C GLY A 130 -8.61 15.08 -0.90
N LEU A 131 -9.16 13.96 -1.39
CA LEU A 131 -8.67 12.61 -1.17
C LEU A 131 -7.26 12.43 -1.75
N GLY A 132 -6.36 11.75 -1.03
CA GLY A 132 -5.05 11.37 -1.54
C GLY A 132 -4.02 12.50 -1.53
N MET A 133 -4.25 13.57 -0.76
CA MET A 133 -3.20 14.55 -0.50
C MET A 133 -2.24 14.05 0.59
N SER A 134 -0.94 14.30 0.43
CA SER A 134 0.04 13.91 1.44
C SER A 134 1.27 14.81 1.49
N ASP A 135 1.97 14.82 2.62
CA ASP A 135 3.24 15.52 2.87
C ASP A 135 4.35 14.47 3.08
N GLN A 136 5.37 14.47 2.21
CA GLN A 136 6.42 13.45 2.21
C GLN A 136 7.80 14.06 2.30
N ILE A 137 8.67 13.45 3.12
CA ILE A 137 10.12 13.59 3.03
C ILE A 137 10.66 12.37 2.30
N GLU A 138 11.16 12.57 1.09
CA GLU A 138 11.62 11.50 0.20
C GLU A 138 13.14 11.53 0.00
N ASN A 139 13.69 10.44 -0.54
CA ASN A 139 15.11 10.33 -0.88
C ASN A 139 15.27 10.42 -2.40
N ARG A 140 15.97 11.44 -2.88
CA ARG A 140 16.32 11.59 -4.29
C ARG A 140 17.34 10.54 -4.72
N ILE A 141 17.45 10.33 -6.04
CA ILE A 141 18.42 9.40 -6.65
C ILE A 141 19.86 9.73 -6.22
N ILE A 142 20.16 11.01 -6.00
CA ILE A 142 21.47 11.51 -5.55
C ILE A 142 21.70 11.38 -4.03
N GLU A 143 20.85 10.60 -3.34
CA GLU A 143 20.96 10.30 -1.90
C GLU A 143 20.79 11.52 -0.97
N ALA A 144 20.19 12.60 -1.48
CA ALA A 144 19.77 13.76 -0.71
C ALA A 144 18.24 13.71 -0.47
N LYS A 145 17.80 14.26 0.67
CA LYS A 145 16.37 14.35 0.98
C LYS A 145 15.73 15.57 0.33
N SER A 146 14.46 15.44 -0.06
CA SER A 146 13.58 16.55 -0.41
C SER A 146 12.23 16.40 0.29
N ARG A 147 11.47 17.50 0.37
CA ARG A 147 10.09 17.50 0.84
C ARG A 147 9.16 17.92 -0.29
N GLY A 148 8.01 17.26 -0.38
CA GLY A 148 6.95 17.61 -1.33
C GLY A 148 5.57 17.41 -0.72
N ILE A 149 4.61 18.21 -1.20
CA ILE A 149 3.18 18.02 -0.98
C ILE A 149 2.59 17.46 -2.28
N TYR A 150 1.79 16.41 -2.19
CA TYR A 150 1.28 15.68 -3.35
C TYR A 150 -0.24 15.72 -3.38
N GLU A 151 -0.81 15.80 -4.58
CA GLU A 151 -2.22 15.56 -4.86
C GLU A 151 -2.34 14.36 -5.80
N ALA A 152 -3.20 13.39 -5.50
CA ALA A 152 -3.42 12.23 -6.37
C ALA A 152 -4.83 11.62 -6.24
N PRO A 153 -5.91 12.41 -6.44
CA PRO A 153 -7.27 11.99 -6.08
C PRO A 153 -7.76 10.73 -6.81
N ALA A 154 -7.54 10.62 -8.13
CA ALA A 154 -7.88 9.40 -8.86
C ALA A 154 -7.04 8.20 -8.40
N MET A 155 -5.71 8.37 -8.23
CA MET A 155 -4.85 7.27 -7.81
C MET A 155 -5.26 6.76 -6.42
N ALA A 156 -5.59 7.65 -5.49
CA ALA A 156 -6.04 7.29 -4.15
C ALA A 156 -7.37 6.51 -4.19
N LEU A 157 -8.40 7.03 -4.88
CA LEU A 157 -9.68 6.33 -5.01
C LEU A 157 -9.52 4.92 -5.63
N LEU A 158 -8.75 4.84 -6.71
CA LEU A 158 -8.49 3.57 -7.39
C LEU A 158 -7.65 2.62 -6.53
N HIS A 159 -6.63 3.13 -5.82
CA HIS A 159 -5.80 2.34 -4.91
C HIS A 159 -6.64 1.73 -3.79
N LEU A 160 -7.46 2.53 -3.10
CA LEU A 160 -8.29 2.07 -1.99
C LEU A 160 -9.25 0.94 -2.41
N THR A 161 -9.89 1.09 -3.56
CA THR A 161 -10.84 0.07 -4.07
C THR A 161 -10.11 -1.17 -4.59
N TYR A 162 -8.94 -1.02 -5.21
CA TYR A 162 -8.12 -2.14 -5.69
C TYR A 162 -7.53 -2.96 -4.54
N GLU A 163 -6.94 -2.31 -3.54
CA GLU A 163 -6.40 -2.96 -2.32
C GLU A 163 -7.48 -3.74 -1.57
N ARG A 164 -8.69 -3.18 -1.48
CA ARG A 164 -9.82 -3.86 -0.84
C ARG A 164 -10.19 -5.15 -1.57
N LEU A 165 -10.17 -5.15 -2.91
CA LEU A 165 -10.42 -6.37 -3.69
C LEU A 165 -9.28 -7.37 -3.59
N ILE A 166 -8.01 -6.93 -3.60
CA ILE A 166 -6.86 -7.82 -3.41
C ILE A 166 -7.02 -8.64 -2.13
N ASN A 167 -7.34 -7.98 -1.01
CA ASN A 167 -7.53 -8.63 0.28
C ASN A 167 -8.71 -9.61 0.33
N ALA A 168 -9.74 -9.40 -0.52
CA ALA A 168 -10.89 -10.30 -0.59
C ALA A 168 -10.66 -11.52 -1.50
N ILE A 169 -9.64 -11.47 -2.37
CA ILE A 169 -9.42 -12.44 -3.45
C ILE A 169 -8.20 -13.31 -3.14
N HIS A 170 -7.05 -12.69 -2.90
CA HIS A 170 -5.76 -13.39 -2.83
C HIS A 170 -5.45 -13.93 -1.43
N ASN A 171 -4.64 -14.99 -1.39
CA ASN A 171 -4.13 -15.53 -0.13
C ASN A 171 -2.98 -14.67 0.44
N GLU A 172 -2.59 -14.98 1.68
CA GLU A 172 -1.61 -14.20 2.44
C GLU A 172 -0.24 -14.09 1.74
N ASP A 173 0.32 -15.20 1.24
CA ASP A 173 1.62 -15.19 0.58
C ASP A 173 1.63 -14.39 -0.73
N THR A 174 0.52 -14.44 -1.49
CA THR A 174 0.38 -13.65 -2.72
C THR A 174 0.33 -12.16 -2.39
N ILE A 175 -0.39 -11.77 -1.33
CA ILE A 175 -0.48 -10.37 -0.86
C ILE A 175 0.88 -9.89 -0.34
N ALA A 176 1.58 -10.72 0.44
CA ALA A 176 2.91 -10.42 0.94
C ALA A 176 3.90 -10.16 -0.21
N ASN A 177 3.89 -11.03 -1.23
CA ASN A 177 4.74 -10.85 -2.41
C ASN A 177 4.33 -9.60 -3.22
N TYR A 178 3.02 -9.37 -3.43
CA TYR A 178 2.50 -8.17 -4.09
C TYR A 178 3.04 -6.87 -3.47
N HIS A 179 3.02 -6.75 -2.13
CA HIS A 179 3.53 -5.57 -1.45
C HIS A 179 5.07 -5.45 -1.55
N ALA A 180 5.80 -6.55 -1.40
CA ALA A 180 7.25 -6.54 -1.51
C ALA A 180 7.71 -6.15 -2.93
N GLU A 181 7.10 -6.76 -3.95
CA GLU A 181 7.34 -6.46 -5.36
C GLU A 181 6.90 -5.05 -5.74
N GLY A 182 5.74 -4.59 -5.25
CA GLY A 182 5.23 -3.24 -5.48
C GLY A 182 6.19 -2.16 -4.96
N ARG A 183 6.71 -2.31 -3.74
CA ARG A 183 7.72 -1.37 -3.20
C ARG A 183 9.01 -1.37 -4.01
N LYS A 184 9.49 -2.55 -4.41
CA LYS A 184 10.67 -2.68 -5.27
C LYS A 184 10.46 -2.00 -6.63
N LEU A 185 9.31 -2.22 -7.27
CA LEU A 185 8.96 -1.61 -8.55
C LEU A 185 8.79 -0.09 -8.43
N GLY A 186 8.21 0.41 -7.32
CA GLY A 186 8.10 1.84 -7.04
C GLY A 186 9.45 2.54 -6.99
N ARG A 187 10.45 1.94 -6.34
CA ARG A 187 11.83 2.44 -6.36
C ARG A 187 12.42 2.44 -7.77
N LEU A 188 12.27 1.34 -8.52
CA LEU A 188 12.76 1.25 -9.90
C LEU A 188 12.08 2.30 -10.81
N LEU A 189 10.80 2.57 -10.61
CA LEU A 189 10.07 3.62 -11.32
C LEU A 189 10.67 5.00 -11.01
N TYR A 190 10.85 5.34 -9.73
CA TYR A 190 11.42 6.61 -9.30
C TYR A 190 12.84 6.83 -9.84
N GLU A 191 13.66 5.78 -9.90
CA GLU A 191 15.01 5.81 -10.48
C GLU A 191 15.04 5.91 -12.03
N GLY A 192 13.88 5.97 -12.69
CA GLY A 192 13.80 6.04 -14.14
C GLY A 192 14.13 4.71 -14.83
N ARG A 193 13.86 3.57 -14.17
CA ARG A 193 14.15 2.19 -14.64
C ARG A 193 12.92 1.36 -14.99
N TRP A 194 11.75 1.98 -15.14
CA TRP A 194 10.49 1.34 -15.58
C TRP A 194 10.58 0.37 -16.77
N LEU A 195 11.45 0.62 -17.75
CA LEU A 195 11.63 -0.23 -18.93
C LEU A 195 12.82 -1.19 -18.84
N ASP A 196 13.57 -1.16 -17.74
CA ASP A 196 14.67 -2.10 -17.52
C ASP A 196 14.12 -3.53 -17.32
N PRO A 197 14.88 -4.59 -17.69
CA PRO A 197 14.43 -5.98 -17.57
C PRO A 197 13.89 -6.36 -16.18
N GLN A 198 14.54 -5.93 -15.10
CA GLN A 198 14.09 -6.19 -13.74
C GLN A 198 12.73 -5.57 -13.42
N SER A 199 12.39 -4.44 -14.02
CA SER A 199 11.07 -3.79 -13.88
C SER A 199 10.00 -4.52 -14.69
N LEU A 200 10.36 -5.03 -15.87
CA LEU A 200 9.47 -5.84 -16.71
C LEU A 200 9.09 -7.14 -16.00
N MET A 201 10.07 -7.84 -15.40
CA MET A 201 9.86 -9.08 -14.66
C MET A 201 8.86 -8.90 -13.51
N VAL A 202 9.08 -7.87 -12.69
CA VAL A 202 8.18 -7.58 -11.55
C VAL A 202 6.81 -7.14 -12.04
N ARG A 203 6.74 -6.20 -12.99
CA ARG A 203 5.46 -5.69 -13.49
C ARG A 203 4.61 -6.77 -14.14
N GLU A 204 5.20 -7.67 -14.93
CA GLU A 204 4.47 -8.75 -15.58
C GLU A 204 3.87 -9.72 -14.54
N SER A 205 4.64 -10.09 -13.51
CA SER A 205 4.16 -10.91 -12.38
C SER A 205 2.88 -10.30 -11.77
N LEU A 206 2.95 -9.03 -11.38
CA LEU A 206 1.85 -8.31 -10.75
C LEU A 206 0.63 -8.19 -11.69
N GLN A 207 0.84 -7.91 -12.97
CA GLN A 207 -0.27 -7.77 -13.94
C GLN A 207 -0.94 -9.10 -14.26
N ARG A 208 -0.18 -10.20 -14.31
CA ARG A 208 -0.73 -11.50 -14.73
C ARG A 208 -1.35 -12.26 -13.57
N TRP A 209 -0.65 -12.39 -12.44
CA TRP A 209 -1.07 -13.30 -11.38
C TRP A 209 -1.89 -12.62 -10.29
N VAL A 210 -1.65 -11.33 -10.06
CA VAL A 210 -2.43 -10.54 -9.10
C VAL A 210 -3.62 -9.89 -9.79
N ALA A 211 -3.35 -9.00 -10.75
CA ALA A 211 -4.38 -8.12 -11.32
C ALA A 211 -5.46 -8.88 -12.11
N SER A 212 -5.12 -9.96 -12.83
CA SER A 212 -6.09 -10.69 -13.66
C SER A 212 -7.25 -11.32 -12.87
N ALA A 213 -7.04 -11.62 -11.58
CA ALA A 213 -8.07 -12.13 -10.69
C ALA A 213 -8.98 -11.03 -10.10
N VAL A 214 -8.55 -9.76 -10.15
CA VAL A 214 -9.26 -8.62 -9.54
C VAL A 214 -10.47 -8.23 -10.40
N THR A 215 -11.61 -8.85 -10.11
CA THR A 215 -12.91 -8.53 -10.69
C THR A 215 -13.93 -8.39 -9.56
N GLY A 216 -14.66 -7.27 -9.52
CA GLY A 216 -15.59 -6.97 -8.43
C GLY A 216 -15.87 -5.47 -8.31
N GLU A 217 -16.65 -5.10 -7.30
CA GLU A 217 -16.99 -3.71 -6.98
C GLU A 217 -16.71 -3.40 -5.52
N VAL A 218 -16.22 -2.19 -5.25
CA VAL A 218 -16.07 -1.67 -3.89
C VAL A 218 -16.79 -0.34 -3.82
N THR A 219 -17.62 -0.18 -2.77
CA THR A 219 -18.27 1.09 -2.44
C THR A 219 -17.56 1.72 -1.26
N LEU A 220 -17.07 2.95 -1.43
CA LEU A 220 -16.47 3.77 -0.38
C LEU A 220 -17.38 4.93 -0.05
N ARG A 221 -17.41 5.32 1.22
CA ARG A 221 -17.99 6.58 1.70
C ARG A 221 -16.88 7.58 1.92
N LEU A 222 -16.81 8.64 1.13
CA LEU A 222 -15.81 9.69 1.21
C LEU A 222 -16.32 10.88 2.05
N ARG A 223 -15.43 11.46 2.87
CA ARG A 223 -15.70 12.66 3.68
C ARG A 223 -14.67 13.74 3.38
N ARG A 224 -13.74 14.04 4.30
CA ARG A 224 -12.71 15.09 4.12
C ARG A 224 -11.31 14.48 4.11
N GLY A 225 -10.51 14.82 3.10
CA GLY A 225 -9.17 14.27 2.92
C GLY A 225 -9.22 12.74 2.85
N ASP A 226 -8.38 12.11 3.67
CA ASP A 226 -8.28 10.65 3.78
C ASP A 226 -9.25 10.04 4.83
N ASP A 227 -10.28 10.79 5.25
CA ASP A 227 -11.38 10.25 6.04
C ASP A 227 -12.44 9.58 5.14
N TRP A 228 -12.40 8.25 5.07
CA TRP A 228 -13.33 7.43 4.29
C TRP A 228 -13.68 6.11 4.98
N SER A 229 -14.69 5.39 4.49
CA SER A 229 -15.07 4.08 5.03
C SER A 229 -15.49 3.12 3.91
N VAL A 230 -15.19 1.83 4.04
CA VAL A 230 -15.74 0.82 3.12
C VAL A 230 -17.20 0.58 3.47
N VAL A 231 -18.11 0.79 2.51
CA VAL A 231 -19.54 0.53 2.65
C VAL A 231 -19.88 -0.89 2.17
N ASN A 232 -19.31 -1.31 1.04
CA ASN A 232 -19.58 -2.62 0.47
C ASN A 232 -18.40 -3.15 -0.35
N THR A 233 -18.31 -4.46 -0.49
CA THR A 233 -17.34 -5.16 -1.36
C THR A 233 -18.03 -6.39 -1.93
N THR A 234 -18.10 -6.47 -3.26
CA THR A 234 -18.76 -7.58 -3.96
C THR A 234 -17.89 -8.09 -5.09
N GLY A 235 -17.93 -9.38 -5.38
CA GLY A 235 -17.12 -9.96 -6.45
C GLY A 235 -17.30 -11.47 -6.55
N PRO A 236 -17.09 -12.05 -7.75
CA PRO A 236 -17.34 -13.47 -7.99
C PRO A 236 -16.18 -14.38 -7.53
N ALA A 237 -14.99 -13.83 -7.30
CA ALA A 237 -13.76 -14.60 -7.07
C ALA A 237 -13.20 -14.42 -5.64
N PHE A 238 -14.05 -14.11 -4.67
CA PHE A 238 -13.61 -13.95 -3.29
C PHE A 238 -13.20 -15.30 -2.71
N SER A 239 -12.08 -15.30 -1.98
CA SER A 239 -11.70 -16.40 -1.07
C SER A 239 -12.30 -16.19 0.32
N TYR A 240 -12.91 -15.03 0.58
CA TYR A 240 -13.67 -14.74 1.79
C TYR A 240 -15.06 -15.38 1.76
N HIS A 241 -15.26 -16.39 2.60
CA HIS A 241 -16.48 -17.21 2.71
C HIS A 241 -16.86 -17.39 4.18
N PRO A 242 -17.66 -16.48 4.78
CA PRO A 242 -18.01 -16.59 6.20
C PRO A 242 -18.74 -17.90 6.53
N GLU A 243 -19.52 -18.44 5.60
CA GLU A 243 -20.23 -19.71 5.74
C GLU A 243 -19.30 -20.91 5.94
N LYS A 244 -18.09 -20.90 5.37
CA LYS A 244 -17.11 -21.99 5.51
C LYS A 244 -16.41 -22.02 6.87
N LEU A 245 -16.51 -20.93 7.62
CA LEU A 245 -15.89 -20.76 8.95
C LEU A 245 -16.94 -20.56 10.05
N SER A 246 -18.23 -20.75 9.72
CA SER A 246 -19.29 -20.67 10.72
C SER A 246 -19.09 -21.75 11.78
N MET A 247 -19.23 -21.36 13.04
CA MET A 247 -19.19 -22.26 14.20
C MET A 247 -20.61 -22.62 14.66
N GLU A 248 -21.66 -22.17 13.95
CA GLU A 248 -23.00 -22.72 14.11
C GLU A 248 -22.97 -24.21 13.72
N ARG A 249 -23.88 -25.03 14.28
CA ARG A 249 -23.91 -26.48 13.97
C ARG A 249 -24.22 -26.71 12.49
N THR A 250 -23.18 -26.77 11.68
CA THR A 250 -23.25 -27.20 10.29
C THR A 250 -22.79 -28.65 10.23
N GLU A 251 -23.59 -29.52 9.59
CA GLU A 251 -23.18 -30.90 9.32
C GLU A 251 -21.93 -30.98 8.42
N ASP A 252 -21.60 -29.88 7.72
CA ASP A 252 -20.51 -29.74 6.76
C ASP A 252 -19.32 -28.89 7.28
N ALA A 253 -19.02 -28.92 8.58
CA ALA A 253 -17.89 -28.15 9.13
C ALA A 253 -16.54 -28.61 8.53
N ALA A 254 -15.71 -27.65 8.09
CA ALA A 254 -14.42 -27.96 7.45
C ALA A 254 -13.34 -28.51 8.40
N PHE A 255 -13.43 -28.20 9.69
CA PHE A 255 -12.57 -28.72 10.76
C PHE A 255 -13.27 -28.60 12.12
N GLY A 256 -12.92 -29.47 13.06
CA GLY A 256 -13.43 -29.46 14.43
C GLY A 256 -12.43 -28.88 15.46
N PRO A 257 -12.84 -28.77 16.73
CA PRO A 257 -11.97 -28.31 17.82
C PRO A 257 -10.69 -29.15 17.98
N VAL A 258 -10.78 -30.48 17.80
CA VAL A 258 -9.65 -31.40 17.95
C VAL A 258 -8.62 -31.22 16.83
N ASP A 259 -9.05 -30.95 15.60
CA ASP A 259 -8.12 -30.63 14.50
C ASP A 259 -7.28 -29.40 14.81
N ARG A 260 -7.90 -28.38 15.42
CA ARG A 260 -7.18 -27.17 15.83
C ARG A 260 -6.20 -27.46 16.97
N ILE A 261 -6.55 -28.33 17.92
CA ILE A 261 -5.61 -28.79 18.96
C ILE A 261 -4.42 -29.49 18.30
N GLY A 262 -4.66 -30.41 17.36
CA GLY A 262 -3.60 -31.07 16.61
C GLY A 262 -2.67 -30.08 15.90
N GLN A 263 -3.23 -29.09 15.21
CA GLN A 263 -2.47 -28.03 14.54
C GLN A 263 -1.61 -27.21 15.51
N LEU A 264 -2.12 -26.91 16.72
CA LEU A 264 -1.36 -26.19 17.74
C LEU A 264 -0.21 -27.05 18.29
N THR A 265 -0.45 -28.33 18.54
CA THR A 265 0.57 -29.27 19.04
C THR A 265 1.77 -29.35 18.11
N MET A 266 1.56 -29.32 16.78
CA MET A 266 2.66 -29.35 15.80
C MET A 266 3.59 -28.14 15.89
N ARG A 267 3.19 -27.04 16.55
CA ARG A 267 4.04 -25.85 16.75
C ARG A 267 5.02 -25.99 17.90
N ASN A 268 4.83 -26.95 18.82
CA ASN A 268 5.63 -27.05 20.05
C ASN A 268 7.13 -27.22 19.80
N LEU A 269 7.55 -27.88 18.71
CA LEU A 269 8.96 -28.06 18.39
C LEU A 269 9.66 -26.73 18.07
N ASP A 270 9.07 -25.92 17.19
CA ASP A 270 9.61 -24.60 16.83
C ASP A 270 9.54 -23.61 18.01
N ILE A 271 8.48 -23.72 18.83
CA ILE A 271 8.37 -22.94 20.07
C ILE A 271 9.48 -23.31 21.06
N ALA A 272 9.80 -24.60 21.20
CA ALA A 272 10.92 -25.06 22.03
C ALA A 272 12.27 -24.53 21.52
N ASP A 273 12.50 -24.57 20.21
CA ASP A 273 13.72 -24.03 19.60
C ASP A 273 13.84 -22.51 19.80
N SER A 274 12.74 -21.77 19.64
CA SER A 274 12.65 -20.34 19.93
C SER A 274 12.92 -20.04 21.41
N ARG A 275 12.37 -20.87 22.32
CA ARG A 275 12.64 -20.77 23.76
C ARG A 275 14.13 -20.97 24.06
N ALA A 276 14.78 -21.95 23.44
CA ALA A 276 16.21 -22.19 23.59
C ALA A 276 17.04 -20.99 23.10
N LYS A 277 16.61 -20.28 22.05
CA LYS A 277 17.26 -19.04 21.60
C LYS A 277 17.11 -17.90 22.60
N LEU A 278 15.94 -17.73 23.19
CA LEU A 278 15.73 -16.72 24.23
C LEU A 278 16.59 -17.00 25.47
N GLU A 279 16.70 -18.26 25.90
CA GLU A 279 17.61 -18.66 26.99
C GLU A 279 19.07 -18.33 26.62
N LEU A 280 19.51 -18.62 25.39
CA LEU A 280 20.84 -18.23 24.92
C LEU A 280 21.04 -16.70 24.95
N TYR A 281 20.09 -15.92 24.41
CA TYR A 281 20.18 -14.46 24.42
C TYR A 281 20.20 -13.87 25.84
N ALA A 282 19.46 -14.48 26.79
CA ALA A 282 19.51 -14.11 28.20
C ALA A 282 20.92 -14.33 28.77
N THR A 283 21.53 -15.49 28.53
CA THR A 283 22.90 -15.77 29.01
C THR A 283 23.96 -14.85 28.42
N GLN A 284 23.73 -14.34 27.21
CA GLN A 284 24.61 -13.38 26.55
C GLN A 284 24.33 -11.92 26.98
N GLY A 285 23.32 -11.67 27.82
CA GLY A 285 22.92 -10.32 28.23
C GLY A 285 22.31 -9.48 27.10
N LEU A 286 21.81 -10.12 26.04
CA LEU A 286 21.21 -9.45 24.87
C LEU A 286 19.72 -9.13 25.07
N LEU A 287 19.07 -9.77 26.05
CA LEU A 287 17.68 -9.49 26.39
C LEU A 287 17.60 -8.31 27.37
N GLY A 288 16.81 -7.29 27.01
CA GLY A 288 16.58 -6.14 27.88
C GLY A 288 15.66 -6.46 29.06
N ALA A 289 15.64 -5.59 30.06
CA ALA A 289 14.82 -5.74 31.28
C ALA A 289 13.33 -5.99 31.00
N HIS A 290 12.78 -5.34 29.96
CA HIS A 290 11.38 -5.51 29.58
C HIS A 290 11.06 -6.92 29.04
N ALA A 291 12.02 -7.59 28.40
CA ALA A 291 11.82 -8.98 27.99
C ALA A 291 11.69 -9.89 29.22
N HIS A 292 12.50 -9.67 30.25
CA HIS A 292 12.42 -10.41 31.51
C HIS A 292 11.10 -10.17 32.26
N GLU A 293 10.52 -8.98 32.19
CA GLU A 293 9.19 -8.70 32.75
C GLU A 293 8.09 -9.51 32.04
N LEU A 294 8.17 -9.64 30.71
CA LEU A 294 7.12 -10.27 29.90
C LEU A 294 7.17 -11.80 29.91
N VAL A 295 8.38 -12.39 29.77
CA VAL A 295 8.56 -13.85 29.68
C VAL A 295 9.11 -14.49 30.95
N GLY A 296 9.32 -13.69 32.01
CA GLY A 296 9.88 -14.13 33.28
C GLY A 296 11.37 -14.46 33.21
N GLU A 297 11.87 -15.08 34.27
CA GLU A 297 13.24 -15.59 34.28
C GLU A 297 13.40 -16.75 33.29
N LEU A 298 14.35 -16.58 32.36
CA LEU A 298 14.67 -17.55 31.32
C LEU A 298 15.75 -18.52 31.81
N ALA A 299 15.39 -19.35 32.79
CA ALA A 299 16.28 -20.41 33.27
C ALA A 299 16.48 -21.48 32.17
N PRO A 300 17.68 -22.11 32.09
CA PRO A 300 17.94 -23.18 31.13
C PRO A 300 16.98 -24.36 31.29
N GLY A 301 16.51 -24.91 30.16
CA GLY A 301 15.75 -26.16 30.12
C GLY A 301 14.24 -25.99 29.89
N GLY A 302 13.74 -24.77 29.73
CA GLY A 302 12.34 -24.53 29.38
C GLY A 302 11.98 -25.08 27.99
N ALA A 303 12.93 -25.07 27.05
CA ALA A 303 12.76 -25.67 25.73
C ALA A 303 12.43 -27.18 25.80
N ALA A 304 13.19 -27.93 26.62
CA ALA A 304 12.99 -29.37 26.78
C ALA A 304 11.60 -29.69 27.34
N ALA A 305 11.12 -28.88 28.30
CA ALA A 305 9.79 -29.02 28.88
C ALA A 305 8.66 -28.85 27.84
N ILE A 306 8.82 -27.93 26.88
CA ILE A 306 7.84 -27.69 25.81
C ILE A 306 7.80 -28.87 24.83
N SER A 307 8.95 -29.43 24.49
CA SER A 307 9.04 -30.56 23.54
C SER A 307 8.58 -31.92 24.10
N ALA A 308 8.43 -32.05 25.43
CA ALA A 308 8.19 -33.34 26.08
C ALA A 308 6.78 -33.93 25.84
N ASN A 309 5.84 -33.16 25.28
CA ASN A 309 4.42 -33.51 25.01
C ASN A 309 3.83 -34.60 25.95
N PRO A 310 3.69 -34.32 27.26
CA PRO A 310 3.24 -35.33 28.23
C PRO A 310 1.82 -35.85 27.97
N ALA A 311 0.98 -35.06 27.32
CA ALA A 311 -0.39 -35.45 26.97
C ALA A 311 -0.44 -36.61 25.96
N ALA A 312 0.57 -36.75 25.07
CA ALA A 312 0.65 -37.87 24.13
C ALA A 312 0.79 -39.25 24.82
N ALA A 313 1.26 -39.28 26.07
CA ALA A 313 1.33 -40.52 26.85
C ALA A 313 -0.03 -40.95 27.42
N ASP A 314 -0.99 -40.02 27.56
CA ASP A 314 -2.34 -40.27 28.10
C ASP A 314 -3.40 -40.47 27.00
N VAL A 315 -3.10 -40.17 25.72
CA VAL A 315 -4.07 -40.31 24.60
C VAL A 315 -4.45 -41.77 24.37
N ASP A 316 -3.51 -42.70 24.51
CA ASP A 316 -3.80 -44.15 24.41
C ASP A 316 -4.84 -44.62 25.45
N GLU A 317 -4.98 -43.94 26.60
CA GLU A 317 -6.02 -44.26 27.59
C GLU A 317 -7.36 -43.53 27.34
N GLN A 318 -7.32 -42.35 26.71
CA GLN A 318 -8.53 -41.55 26.42
C GLN A 318 -9.26 -42.02 25.16
N ASP A 319 -8.54 -42.44 24.11
CA ASP A 319 -9.15 -43.07 22.92
C ASP A 319 -9.81 -44.40 23.30
N ASP A 320 -9.17 -45.19 24.16
CA ASP A 320 -9.71 -46.44 24.70
C ASP A 320 -10.98 -46.21 25.55
N ALA A 321 -11.05 -45.08 26.27
CA ALA A 321 -12.22 -44.71 27.06
C ALA A 321 -13.38 -44.21 26.18
N LEU A 322 -13.08 -43.49 25.10
CA LEU A 322 -14.07 -43.04 24.12
C LEU A 322 -14.64 -44.20 23.29
N ASP A 323 -13.80 -45.16 22.88
CA ASP A 323 -14.24 -46.38 22.18
C ASP A 323 -15.10 -47.28 23.09
N ARG A 324 -14.77 -47.39 24.38
CA ARG A 324 -15.62 -48.10 25.36
C ARG A 324 -16.96 -47.40 25.57
N ALA A 325 -16.98 -46.07 25.64
CA ALA A 325 -18.22 -45.30 25.74
C ALA A 325 -19.07 -45.42 24.47
N ALA A 326 -18.46 -45.44 23.28
CA ALA A 326 -19.16 -45.62 22.01
C ALA A 326 -19.79 -47.03 21.87
N MET A 327 -19.17 -48.07 22.44
CA MET A 327 -19.74 -49.42 22.47
C MET A 327 -20.86 -49.60 23.52
N GLU A 328 -20.90 -48.79 24.58
CA GLU A 328 -21.93 -48.88 25.63
C GLU A 328 -23.30 -48.26 25.22
N PHE A 329 -23.32 -47.34 24.26
CA PHE A 329 -24.56 -46.76 23.70
C PHE A 329 -25.09 -47.51 22.47
N GLY A 330 -24.48 -48.63 22.12
CA GLY A 330 -24.80 -49.47 20.95
C GLY A 330 -25.67 -50.70 21.25
N THR A 331 -26.53 -50.67 22.26
CA THR A 331 -27.61 -51.66 22.44
C THR A 331 -28.85 -51.00 23.03
N ASP A 332 -29.73 -50.53 22.14
CA ASP A 332 -31.13 -50.99 22.04
C ASP A 332 -31.81 -50.43 20.77
#